data_AF-A0A0R3Q5T1-F1
#
_entry.id   AF-A0A0R3Q5T1-F1
#
_cell.length_a   1.000
_cell.length_b   1.000
_cell.length_c   1.000
_cell.angle_alpha   90.00
_cell.angle_beta   90.00
_cell.angle_gamma   90.00
#
_symmetry.space_group_name_H-M   'P 1'
#
loop_
_entity.id
_entity.type
_entity.pdbx_description
1 polymer ?
#
loop_
_entity_poly.entity_id
_entity_poly.type
_entity_poly.pdbx_seq_one_letter_code
_entity_poly.pdbx_strand_id
1 'polypeptide(L)'
;LCIRVARIAPIEQTSSTLKKYVDPGPSHLWPRQPYAAAVLDLSNVIGESHGVKILTTDDIRNDLYVTLLQGDLHGGKGSDKNIEVRITVVDAKGIVENSIVVITADGIRWSTTYQSLVFYHDDKPKWNESIKVQIPENIDQNIHLRMTFHHKKTSDKTKQEKGPFALSFVRIMEDATLIRDGLHELLIYKVIV
;
A
#
# COMPACT_ATOMS: atom_id res chain seq x y z
N LEU A 1 0.74 12.08 7.19
CA LEU A 1 1.31 11.02 6.33
C LEU A 1 0.77 11.22 4.92
N CYS A 2 1.60 11.18 3.88
CA CYS A 2 1.15 11.30 2.50
C CYS A 2 1.31 9.95 1.79
N ILE A 3 0.23 9.49 1.14
CA ILE A 3 0.25 8.33 0.25
C ILE A 3 -0.32 8.70 -1.11
N ARG A 4 -0.03 7.88 -2.11
CA ARG A 4 -0.71 7.91 -3.41
C ARG A 4 -1.38 6.58 -3.67
N VAL A 5 -2.59 6.62 -4.20
CA VAL A 5 -3.34 5.44 -4.61
C VAL A 5 -3.56 5.45 -6.12
N ALA A 6 -3.41 4.29 -6.75
CA ALA A 6 -3.68 4.10 -8.18
C ALA A 6 -4.23 2.70 -8.47
N ARG A 7 -5.22 2.62 -9.36
CA ARG A 7 -5.75 1.37 -9.93
C ARG A 7 -5.08 1.06 -11.28
N ILE A 8 -4.83 -0.21 -11.58
CA ILE A 8 -4.20 -0.64 -12.85
C ILE A 8 -5.20 -1.11 -13.90
N ALA A 9 -6.41 -1.54 -13.52
CA ALA A 9 -7.42 -2.02 -14.48
C ALA A 9 -8.80 -1.39 -14.26
N PRO A 10 -9.62 -1.25 -15.33
CA PRO A 10 -11.05 -0.94 -15.19
C PRO A 10 -11.72 -2.07 -14.42
N ILE A 11 -12.46 -1.73 -13.36
CA ILE A 11 -13.29 -2.69 -12.63
C ILE A 11 -14.42 -3.15 -13.57
N GLU A 12 -14.54 -4.46 -13.82
CA GLU A 12 -15.64 -5.01 -14.64
C GLU A 12 -17.02 -4.73 -14.02
N GLN A 13 -18.05 -4.68 -14.88
CA GLN A 13 -19.46 -4.48 -14.49
C GLN A 13 -20.03 -5.61 -13.62
N THR A 14 -19.38 -6.77 -13.62
CA THR A 14 -19.78 -8.02 -12.99
C THR A 14 -19.08 -8.28 -11.65
N SER A 15 -18.14 -7.42 -11.23
CA SER A 15 -17.44 -7.57 -9.95
C SER A 15 -18.45 -7.49 -8.81
N SER A 16 -18.68 -8.61 -8.12
CA SER A 16 -19.55 -8.68 -6.94
C SER A 16 -19.02 -7.85 -5.78
N THR A 17 -17.74 -7.50 -5.81
CA THR A 17 -17.04 -6.76 -4.77
C THR A 17 -17.20 -5.24 -4.89
N LEU A 18 -17.56 -4.70 -6.07
CA LEU A 18 -17.44 -3.24 -6.33
C LEU A 18 -18.64 -2.60 -7.06
N LYS A 19 -19.14 -1.48 -6.53
CA LYS A 19 -20.09 -0.57 -7.20
C LYS A 19 -19.33 0.54 -7.93
N LYS A 20 -19.67 0.79 -9.20
CA LYS A 20 -19.00 1.79 -10.04
C LYS A 20 -19.32 3.21 -9.58
N TYR A 21 -18.29 4.04 -9.42
CA TYR A 21 -18.39 5.48 -9.60
C TYR A 21 -17.86 5.81 -11.00
N VAL A 22 -18.76 6.19 -11.91
CA VAL A 22 -18.38 6.78 -13.20
C VAL A 22 -18.14 8.25 -12.92
N ASP A 23 -16.88 8.67 -12.91
CA ASP A 23 -16.53 10.09 -12.84
C ASP A 23 -16.50 10.62 -14.29
N PRO A 24 -17.44 11.50 -14.71
CA PRO A 24 -17.38 12.13 -16.02
C PRO A 24 -16.32 13.24 -16.01
N GLY A 25 -15.06 12.86 -15.84
CA GLY A 25 -13.93 13.78 -15.89
C GLY A 25 -13.81 14.39 -17.30
N PRO A 26 -13.42 15.67 -17.42
CA PRO A 26 -13.42 16.39 -18.70
C PRO A 26 -12.52 15.70 -19.74
N SER A 27 -13.03 15.58 -20.96
CA SER A 27 -12.46 14.83 -22.09
C SER A 27 -11.04 15.25 -22.53
N HIS A 28 -10.54 16.39 -22.05
CA HIS A 28 -9.24 16.95 -22.46
C HIS A 28 -8.06 16.60 -21.54
N LEU A 29 -8.28 15.85 -20.44
CA LEU A 29 -7.22 15.39 -19.53
C LEU A 29 -6.88 13.90 -19.67
N TRP A 30 -7.41 13.26 -20.71
CA TRP A 30 -7.22 11.86 -21.05
C TRP A 30 -5.98 11.70 -21.94
N PRO A 31 -4.76 12.12 -21.51
CA PRO A 31 -3.78 11.11 -21.15
C PRO A 31 -2.69 11.65 -20.20
N ARG A 32 -2.93 11.72 -18.89
CA ARG A 32 -1.86 11.83 -17.89
C ARG A 32 -2.04 10.95 -16.66
N GLN A 33 -2.90 9.93 -16.76
CA GLN A 33 -2.77 8.80 -15.86
C GLN A 33 -1.61 7.94 -16.37
N PRO A 34 -0.54 7.71 -15.58
CA PRO A 34 0.42 6.66 -15.89
C PRO A 34 -0.31 5.32 -15.67
N TYR A 35 -1.21 4.98 -16.60
CA TYR A 35 -1.57 3.60 -16.83
C TYR A 35 -0.25 2.91 -17.15
N ALA A 36 0.19 2.05 -16.24
CA ALA A 36 1.51 1.45 -16.25
C ALA A 36 2.67 2.42 -15.99
N ALA A 37 2.90 2.75 -14.71
CA ALA A 37 4.22 2.37 -14.20
C ALA A 37 4.26 0.84 -14.23
N ALA A 38 4.53 0.27 -15.40
CA ALA A 38 5.05 -1.08 -15.44
C ALA A 38 6.31 -1.00 -14.60
N VAL A 39 6.29 -1.57 -13.41
CA VAL A 39 7.52 -2.16 -12.91
C VAL A 39 7.88 -3.14 -14.02
N LEU A 40 8.85 -2.75 -14.85
CA LEU A 40 9.40 -3.64 -15.86
C LEU A 40 9.91 -4.83 -15.09
N ASP A 41 9.15 -5.91 -15.15
CA ASP A 41 9.54 -7.21 -14.66
C ASP A 41 10.67 -7.70 -15.59
N LEU A 42 11.88 -7.22 -15.31
CA LEU A 42 13.09 -7.62 -16.02
C LEU A 42 13.50 -9.06 -15.67
N SER A 43 12.84 -9.72 -14.71
CA SER A 43 13.02 -11.16 -14.45
C SER A 43 12.73 -11.98 -15.71
N ASN A 44 11.78 -11.53 -16.54
CA ASN A 44 11.43 -12.17 -17.81
C ASN A 44 12.48 -11.95 -18.92
N VAL A 45 13.47 -11.07 -18.71
CA VAL A 45 14.54 -10.80 -19.68
C VAL A 45 15.78 -11.66 -19.42
N ILE A 46 15.94 -12.23 -18.21
CA ILE A 46 17.21 -12.86 -17.80
C ILE A 46 17.06 -14.31 -17.28
N GLY A 47 15.91 -14.96 -17.40
CA GLY A 47 15.78 -16.36 -16.97
C GLY A 47 14.63 -17.10 -17.65
N GLU A 48 14.97 -18.21 -18.30
CA GLU A 48 14.12 -19.29 -18.83
C GLU A 48 12.60 -19.06 -18.84
N SER A 49 12.09 -18.73 -20.03
CA SER A 49 10.80 -19.14 -20.62
C SER A 49 9.61 -19.49 -19.72
N HIS A 50 9.28 -18.65 -18.73
CA HIS A 50 7.90 -18.52 -18.28
C HIS A 50 7.33 -17.28 -18.96
N GLY A 51 6.53 -17.52 -20.01
CA GLY A 51 6.13 -16.51 -20.99
C GLY A 51 5.57 -15.24 -20.38
N VAL A 52 5.74 -14.13 -21.13
CA VAL A 52 5.07 -12.85 -20.90
C VAL A 52 3.61 -13.11 -20.54
N LYS A 53 3.23 -12.95 -19.27
CA LYS A 53 1.81 -12.95 -18.90
C LYS A 53 1.23 -11.63 -19.38
N ILE A 54 0.76 -11.65 -20.63
CA ILE A 54 -0.12 -10.62 -21.15
C ILE A 54 -1.32 -10.58 -20.21
N LEU A 55 -1.55 -9.45 -19.55
CA LEU A 55 -2.76 -9.28 -18.74
C LEU A 55 -3.93 -9.25 -19.73
N THR A 56 -4.66 -10.36 -19.81
CA THR A 56 -5.88 -10.43 -20.61
C THR A 56 -6.98 -9.65 -19.91
N THR A 57 -7.95 -9.14 -20.68
CA THR A 57 -9.09 -8.36 -20.18
C THR A 57 -9.96 -9.10 -19.17
N ASP A 58 -9.79 -10.42 -19.08
CA ASP A 58 -10.59 -11.33 -18.26
C ASP A 58 -9.93 -11.66 -16.91
N ASP A 59 -8.76 -11.08 -16.64
CA ASP A 59 -7.96 -11.37 -15.44
C ASP A 59 -8.49 -10.53 -14.26
N ILE A 60 -9.49 -11.05 -13.56
CA ILE A 60 -10.18 -10.44 -12.40
C ILE A 60 -9.14 -10.00 -11.36
N ARG A 61 -8.87 -8.69 -11.25
CA ARG A 61 -7.91 -8.18 -10.26
C ARG A 61 -8.40 -6.91 -9.59
N ASN A 62 -8.87 -7.07 -8.35
CA ASN A 62 -9.03 -5.96 -7.41
C ASN A 62 -7.66 -5.56 -6.84
N ASP A 63 -6.72 -5.20 -7.72
CA ASP A 63 -5.38 -4.75 -7.37
C ASP A 63 -5.37 -3.23 -7.14
N LEU A 64 -4.91 -2.82 -5.97
CA LEU A 64 -4.72 -1.43 -5.59
C LEU A 64 -3.24 -1.15 -5.37
N TYR A 65 -2.67 -0.18 -6.07
CA TYR A 65 -1.30 0.25 -5.82
C TYR A 65 -1.30 1.39 -4.82
N VAL A 66 -0.49 1.24 -3.78
CA VAL A 66 -0.30 2.26 -2.75
C VAL A 66 1.17 2.64 -2.72
N THR A 67 1.47 3.91 -2.98
CA THR A 67 2.80 4.47 -2.75
C THR A 67 2.82 5.18 -1.39
N LEU A 68 3.66 4.71 -0.48
CA LEU A 68 4.05 5.41 0.74
C LEU A 68 5.04 6.51 0.35
N LEU A 69 4.60 7.77 0.35
CA LEU A 69 5.42 8.89 -0.14
C LEU A 69 6.32 9.43 0.96
N GLN A 70 5.72 10.08 1.96
CA GLN A 70 6.46 10.77 3.02
C GLN A 70 5.64 10.93 4.29
N GLY A 71 6.32 11.09 5.42
CA GLY A 71 5.73 11.35 6.72
C GLY A 71 6.25 12.64 7.33
N ASP A 72 5.46 13.27 8.20
CA ASP A 72 5.95 14.28 9.13
C ASP A 72 5.50 13.81 10.52
N LEU A 73 6.45 13.32 11.30
CA LEU A 73 6.18 12.62 12.55
C LEU A 73 6.61 13.43 13.78
N HIS A 74 7.00 14.69 13.58
CA HIS A 74 7.39 15.68 14.60
C HIS A 74 7.90 15.04 15.88
N GLY A 75 9.15 14.56 15.84
CA GLY A 75 9.80 13.98 17.01
C GLY A 75 10.03 15.01 18.11
N GLY A 76 9.65 14.70 19.35
CA GLY A 76 10.06 15.48 20.51
C GLY A 76 11.59 15.45 20.68
N LYS A 77 12.16 16.40 21.43
CA LYS A 77 13.60 16.40 21.73
C LYS A 77 13.99 15.08 22.41
N GLY A 78 14.84 14.29 21.77
CA GLY A 78 15.29 12.98 22.27
C GLY A 78 14.43 11.77 21.84
N SER A 79 13.42 11.95 20.99
CA SER A 79 12.74 10.80 20.36
C SER A 79 13.64 10.12 19.35
N ASP A 80 13.54 8.79 19.24
CA ASP A 80 14.18 8.05 18.15
C ASP A 80 13.57 8.49 16.82
N LYS A 81 14.42 8.74 15.83
CA LYS A 81 14.03 9.24 14.51
C LYS A 81 14.24 8.19 13.40
N ASN A 82 14.56 6.97 13.79
CA ASN A 82 14.62 5.84 12.87
C ASN A 82 13.23 5.21 12.80
N ILE A 83 12.46 5.57 11.77
CA ILE A 83 11.03 5.25 11.71
C ILE A 83 10.77 4.19 10.64
N GLU A 84 10.19 3.07 11.05
CA GLU A 84 9.62 2.05 10.17
C GLU A 84 8.09 2.20 10.13
N VAL A 85 7.52 2.16 8.93
CA VAL A 85 6.07 2.05 8.72
C VAL A 85 5.74 0.60 8.43
N ARG A 86 4.81 0.03 9.20
CA ARG A 86 4.22 -1.28 8.91
C ARG A 86 2.82 -1.11 8.37
N ILE A 87 2.59 -1.65 7.17
CA ILE A 87 1.31 -1.55 6.46
C ILE A 87 0.63 -2.92 6.47
N THR A 88 -0.65 -2.94 6.84
CA THR A 88 -1.51 -4.13 6.88
C THR A 88 -2.88 -3.79 6.31
N VAL A 89 -3.54 -4.74 5.64
CA VAL A 89 -4.96 -4.62 5.31
C VAL A 89 -5.78 -5.20 6.46
N VAL A 90 -6.85 -4.50 6.83
CA VAL A 90 -7.72 -4.86 7.95
C VAL A 90 -9.17 -4.79 7.50
N ASP A 91 -9.98 -5.76 7.92
CA ASP A 91 -11.43 -5.79 7.74
C ASP A 91 -12.15 -5.89 9.10
N ALA A 92 -13.47 -6.14 9.10
CA ALA A 92 -14.25 -6.31 10.32
C ALA A 92 -13.82 -7.51 11.19
N LYS A 93 -13.14 -8.51 10.61
CA LYS A 93 -12.65 -9.72 11.29
C LYS A 93 -11.21 -9.57 11.79
N GLY A 94 -10.47 -8.58 11.29
CA GLY A 94 -9.12 -8.27 11.73
C GLY A 94 -8.15 -8.16 10.56
N ILE A 95 -6.94 -8.66 10.73
CA ILE A 95 -5.90 -8.57 9.71
C ILE A 95 -6.21 -9.52 8.57
N VAL A 96 -6.13 -9.02 7.34
CA VAL A 96 -6.31 -9.80 6.12
C VAL A 96 -4.95 -10.36 5.70
N GLU A 97 -4.80 -11.68 5.84
CA GLU A 97 -3.55 -12.37 5.56
C GLU A 97 -3.21 -12.36 4.06
N ASN A 98 -1.91 -12.30 3.75
CA ASN A 98 -1.38 -12.40 2.38
C ASN A 98 -1.98 -11.42 1.36
N SER A 99 -2.45 -10.26 1.83
CA SER A 99 -3.10 -9.22 1.02
C SER A 99 -2.12 -8.25 0.37
N ILE A 100 -0.83 -8.32 0.71
CA ILE A 100 0.21 -7.47 0.14
C ILE A 100 1.10 -8.31 -0.76
N VAL A 101 1.31 -7.82 -1.97
CA VAL A 101 2.18 -8.42 -2.96
C VAL A 101 3.44 -7.56 -3.09
N VAL A 102 4.57 -8.16 -2.76
CA VAL A 102 5.90 -7.56 -2.91
C VAL A 102 6.56 -8.20 -4.13
N ILE A 103 7.00 -7.37 -5.05
CA ILE A 103 7.72 -7.80 -6.25
C ILE A 103 9.20 -7.53 -6.01
N THR A 104 10.00 -8.59 -5.97
CA THR A 104 11.44 -8.55 -5.73
C THR A 104 12.18 -9.22 -6.89
N ALA A 105 13.51 -9.09 -6.93
CA ALA A 105 14.32 -9.67 -8.00
C ALA A 105 14.27 -11.21 -8.04
N ASP A 106 13.92 -11.84 -6.91
CA ASP A 106 13.73 -13.28 -6.76
C ASP A 106 12.27 -13.72 -6.95
N GLY A 107 11.39 -12.82 -7.40
CA GLY A 107 10.02 -13.11 -7.81
C GLY A 107 8.94 -12.38 -7.03
N ILE A 108 7.74 -12.96 -7.03
CA ILE A 108 6.56 -12.40 -6.36
C ILE A 108 6.37 -13.08 -5.01
N ARG A 109 6.25 -12.28 -3.95
CA ARG A 109 5.99 -12.76 -2.59
C ARG A 109 4.72 -12.13 -2.04
N TRP A 110 3.89 -12.96 -1.40
CA TRP A 110 2.73 -12.49 -0.67
C TRP A 110 3.09 -12.34 0.80
N SER A 111 2.59 -11.27 1.41
CA SER A 111 2.81 -10.96 2.81
C SER A 111 1.54 -10.39 3.42
N THR A 112 1.36 -10.63 4.70
CA THR A 112 0.31 -9.99 5.50
C THR A 112 0.71 -8.56 5.90
N THR A 113 2.01 -8.28 5.99
CA THR A 113 2.54 -6.98 6.44
C THR A 113 3.68 -6.52 5.54
N TYR A 114 3.61 -5.27 5.09
CA TYR A 114 4.74 -4.59 4.50
C TYR A 114 5.52 -3.83 5.56
N GLN A 115 6.85 -3.83 5.47
CA GLN A 115 7.74 -3.06 6.32
C GLN A 115 8.54 -2.10 5.45
N SER A 116 8.48 -0.80 5.75
CA SER A 116 9.20 0.20 4.97
C SER A 116 10.70 0.21 5.26
N LEU A 117 11.46 0.89 4.41
CA LEU A 117 12.81 1.32 4.75
C LEU A 117 12.80 2.28 5.95
N VAL A 118 13.95 2.37 6.59
CA VAL A 118 14.22 3.23 7.73
C VAL A 118 15.32 4.21 7.36
N PHE A 119 15.02 5.50 7.40
CA PHE A 119 16.00 6.56 7.19
C PHE A 119 16.63 6.95 8.53
N TYR A 120 17.95 7.06 8.54
CA TYR A 120 18.70 7.31 9.76
C TYR A 120 18.50 8.73 10.26
N HIS A 121 18.03 8.87 11.50
CA HIS A 121 17.71 10.14 12.16
C HIS A 121 16.79 11.10 11.42
N ASP A 122 15.85 10.57 10.62
CA ASP A 122 14.92 11.39 9.83
C ASP A 122 13.49 11.31 10.38
N ASP A 123 12.99 12.41 10.93
CA ASP A 123 11.60 12.53 11.39
C ASP A 123 10.63 13.00 10.29
N LYS A 124 11.15 13.28 9.09
CA LYS A 124 10.38 13.58 7.88
C LYS A 124 10.77 12.68 6.69
N PRO A 125 10.76 11.35 6.88
CA PRO A 125 11.27 10.41 5.89
C PRO A 125 10.46 10.46 4.59
N LYS A 126 11.17 10.32 3.47
CA LYS A 126 10.61 10.23 2.12
C LYS A 126 10.85 8.83 1.55
N TRP A 127 9.97 7.90 1.92
CA TRP A 127 10.07 6.49 1.51
C TRP A 127 9.97 6.31 -0.01
N ASN A 128 8.97 6.91 -0.65
CA ASN A 128 8.65 6.67 -2.07
C ASN A 128 8.54 5.16 -2.42
N GLU A 129 8.06 4.36 -1.48
CA GLU A 129 7.94 2.92 -1.62
C GLU A 129 6.56 2.55 -2.14
N SER A 130 6.46 1.66 -3.12
CA SER A 130 5.19 1.24 -3.70
C SER A 130 4.90 -0.22 -3.39
N ILE A 131 3.69 -0.48 -2.92
CA ILE A 131 3.18 -1.82 -2.66
C ILE A 131 1.95 -2.08 -3.53
N LYS A 132 1.76 -3.34 -3.89
CA LYS A 132 0.52 -3.81 -4.49
C LYS A 132 -0.32 -4.47 -3.40
N VAL A 133 -1.55 -4.01 -3.24
CA VAL A 133 -2.55 -4.60 -2.36
C VAL A 133 -3.51 -5.40 -3.22
N GLN A 134 -3.61 -6.69 -2.97
CA GLN A 134 -4.58 -7.57 -3.62
C GLN A 134 -5.79 -7.71 -2.70
N ILE A 135 -6.94 -7.19 -3.12
CA ILE A 135 -8.17 -7.27 -2.35
C ILE A 135 -8.85 -8.61 -2.65
N PRO A 136 -9.04 -9.50 -1.65
CA PRO A 136 -9.72 -10.78 -1.86
C PRO A 136 -11.18 -10.58 -2.29
N GLU A 137 -11.72 -11.47 -3.13
CA GLU A 137 -13.10 -11.35 -3.64
C GLU A 137 -14.17 -11.53 -2.55
N ASN A 138 -13.87 -12.34 -1.52
CA ASN A 138 -14.80 -12.72 -0.44
C ASN A 138 -14.57 -11.94 0.86
N ILE A 139 -14.14 -10.68 0.76
CA ILE A 139 -13.85 -9.84 1.92
C ILE A 139 -15.05 -8.97 2.32
N ASP A 140 -15.05 -8.49 3.57
CA ASP A 140 -15.97 -7.45 4.00
C ASP A 140 -15.83 -6.22 3.10
N GLN A 141 -16.95 -5.60 2.74
CA GLN A 141 -16.97 -4.43 1.86
C GLN A 141 -16.39 -3.17 2.54
N ASN A 142 -15.97 -3.27 3.79
CA ASN A 142 -15.31 -2.24 4.56
C ASN A 142 -13.89 -2.68 4.96
N ILE A 143 -12.92 -2.31 4.13
CA ILE A 143 -11.50 -2.59 4.36
C ILE A 143 -10.68 -1.32 4.52
N HIS A 144 -9.72 -1.39 5.42
CA HIS A 144 -8.80 -0.30 5.74
C HIS A 144 -7.37 -0.72 5.45
N LEU A 145 -6.59 0.21 4.91
CA LEU A 145 -5.15 0.14 5.04
C LEU A 145 -4.77 0.74 6.40
N ARG A 146 -4.11 -0.06 7.23
CA ARG A 146 -3.62 0.32 8.54
C ARG A 146 -2.11 0.46 8.51
N MET A 147 -1.61 1.63 8.88
CA MET A 147 -0.20 1.96 8.95
C MET A 147 0.18 2.23 10.40
N THR A 148 1.11 1.44 10.93
CA THR A 148 1.65 1.64 12.29
C THR A 148 3.09 2.10 12.20
N PHE A 149 3.49 3.01 13.09
CA PHE A 149 4.82 3.60 13.10
C PHE A 149 5.62 3.07 14.28
N HIS A 150 6.82 2.57 14.00
CA HIS A 150 7.71 1.93 14.97
C HIS A 150 9.07 2.60 14.98
N HIS A 151 9.66 2.73 16.16
CA HIS A 151 11.04 3.20 16.30
C HIS A 151 12.01 2.02 16.18
N LYS A 152 12.94 2.10 15.24
CA LYS A 152 13.97 1.08 15.01
C LYS A 152 15.30 1.52 15.58
N LYS A 153 15.75 0.83 16.62
CA LYS A 153 17.07 1.11 17.19
C LYS A 153 18.16 0.58 16.27
N THR A 154 19.24 1.34 16.14
CA THR A 154 20.45 0.96 15.39
C THR A 154 21.29 -0.12 16.09
N SER A 155 20.87 -0.62 17.27
CA SER A 155 21.64 -1.56 18.10
C SER A 155 20.87 -2.86 18.34
N ASP A 156 21.49 -3.98 17.98
CA ASP A 156 21.03 -5.39 18.11
C ASP A 156 20.79 -5.90 19.54
N LYS A 157 20.67 -5.01 20.54
CA LYS A 157 20.36 -5.47 21.89
C LYS A 157 18.95 -6.04 21.88
N THR A 158 18.85 -7.32 22.26
CA THR A 158 17.69 -8.22 22.49
C THR A 158 16.52 -7.68 23.33
N LYS A 159 16.45 -6.37 23.56
CA LYS A 159 15.28 -5.73 24.15
C LYS A 159 14.11 -5.89 23.18
N GLN A 160 13.04 -6.47 23.69
CA GLN A 160 11.75 -6.57 23.03
C GLN A 160 11.40 -5.25 22.34
N GLU A 161 11.01 -5.34 21.07
CA GLU A 161 10.55 -4.19 20.29
C GLU A 161 9.38 -3.53 21.02
N LYS A 162 9.45 -2.21 21.20
CA LYS A 162 8.32 -1.47 21.75
C LYS A 162 7.18 -1.51 20.73
N GLY A 163 5.94 -1.53 21.20
CA GLY A 163 4.77 -1.37 20.32
C GLY A 163 4.82 -0.07 19.50
N PRO A 164 3.89 0.09 18.54
CA PRO A 164 3.85 1.28 17.71
C PRO A 164 3.62 2.54 18.54
N PHE A 165 4.30 3.62 18.18
CA PHE A 165 4.12 4.92 18.85
C PHE A 165 3.03 5.77 18.17
N ALA A 166 2.67 5.45 16.93
CA ALA A 166 1.63 6.12 16.17
C ALA A 166 0.91 5.17 15.21
N LEU A 167 -0.24 5.63 14.73
CA LEU A 167 -1.15 4.93 13.82
C LEU A 167 -1.68 5.92 12.77
N SER A 168 -1.81 5.47 11.53
CA SER A 168 -2.59 6.12 10.48
C SER A 168 -3.40 5.05 9.79
N PHE A 169 -4.56 5.41 9.23
CA PHE A 169 -5.33 4.48 8.42
C PHE A 169 -6.09 5.21 7.32
N VAL A 170 -6.53 4.47 6.31
CA VAL A 170 -7.42 4.96 5.26
C VAL A 170 -8.36 3.85 4.85
N ARG A 171 -9.63 4.18 4.59
CA ARG A 171 -10.58 3.25 3.98
C ARG A 171 -10.21 3.05 2.52
N ILE A 172 -9.93 1.82 2.14
CA ILE A 172 -9.64 1.47 0.74
C ILE A 172 -10.88 0.94 0.03
N MET A 173 -11.86 0.41 0.77
CA MET A 173 -13.22 0.11 0.30
C MET A 173 -14.24 0.43 1.38
N GLU A 174 -15.37 1.02 0.98
CA GLU A 174 -16.54 1.26 1.83
C GLU A 174 -17.81 1.00 1.01
N ASP A 175 -18.69 0.11 1.46
CA ASP A 175 -19.91 -0.30 0.76
C ASP A 175 -19.69 -0.62 -0.74
N ALA A 176 -18.66 -1.41 -1.04
CA ALA A 176 -18.23 -1.77 -2.38
C ALA A 176 -17.68 -0.59 -3.21
N THR A 177 -17.39 0.55 -2.61
CA THR A 177 -16.79 1.71 -3.28
C THR A 177 -15.31 1.80 -2.92
N LEU A 178 -14.42 1.72 -3.91
CA LEU A 178 -12.99 1.92 -3.66
C LEU A 178 -12.66 3.38 -3.38
N ILE A 179 -11.58 3.56 -2.61
CA ILE A 179 -10.89 4.83 -2.51
C ILE A 179 -10.54 5.40 -3.90
N ARG A 180 -10.61 6.74 -4.03
CA ARG A 180 -10.25 7.44 -5.26
C ARG A 180 -8.75 7.38 -5.55
N ASP A 181 -8.39 7.31 -6.82
CA ASP A 181 -7.00 7.47 -7.26
C ASP A 181 -6.50 8.88 -6.93
N GLY A 182 -5.22 9.02 -6.62
CA GLY A 182 -4.58 10.30 -6.36
C GLY A 182 -3.84 10.35 -5.02
N LEU A 183 -3.54 11.57 -4.59
CA LEU A 183 -2.83 11.85 -3.33
C LEU A 183 -3.83 11.88 -2.16
N HIS A 184 -3.42 11.27 -1.06
CA HIS A 184 -4.19 11.25 0.18
C HIS A 184 -3.30 11.72 1.34
N GLU A 185 -3.72 12.78 2.00
CA GLU A 185 -3.13 13.25 3.24
C GLU A 185 -3.87 12.66 4.43
N LEU A 186 -3.14 11.87 5.22
CA LEU A 186 -3.69 11.10 6.31
C LEU A 186 -3.20 11.65 7.65
N LEU A 187 -4.14 11.68 8.59
CA LEU A 187 -3.87 12.01 9.98
C LEU A 187 -3.02 10.92 10.63
N ILE A 188 -2.10 11.37 11.47
CA ILE A 188 -1.29 10.47 12.29
C ILE A 188 -1.77 10.62 13.73
N TYR A 189 -2.30 9.53 14.27
CA TYR A 189 -2.77 9.43 15.64
C TYR A 189 -1.65 8.91 16.52
N LYS A 190 -1.40 9.60 17.64
CA LYS A 190 -0.49 9.10 18.66
C LYS A 190 -1.12 7.89 19.36
N VAL A 191 -0.36 6.81 19.49
CA VAL A 191 -0.77 5.64 20.27
C VAL A 191 -0.33 5.87 21.71
N ILE A 192 -1.27 5.74 22.63
CA ILE A 192 -1.01 5.79 24.07
C ILE A 192 -1.11 4.35 24.56
N VAL A 193 0.03 3.79 24.98
CA VAL A 193 0.15 2.44 25.56
C VAL A 193 0.40 2.57 27.05
#